data_AF-A0A9D5ZEI5-F1
#
_entry.id   AF-A0A9D5ZEI5-F1
#
_cell.length_a   1.000
_cell.length_b   1.000
_cell.length_c   1.000
_cell.angle_alpha   90.00
_cell.angle_beta   90.00
_cell.angle_gamma   90.00
#
_symmetry.space_group_name_H-M   'P 1'
#
loop_
_entity.id
_entity.type
_entity.pdbx_description
1 polymer ?
#
loop_
_entity_poly.entity_id
_entity_poly.type
_entity_poly.pdbx_seq_one_letter_code
_entity_poly.pdbx_strand_id
1 'polypeptide(L)'
;MSLAITFDTHELVKSLRDAGFEEKQAEALTLAFRKAQEARPENLVTQQDLAVRLAELKVDLVKWMAGMFIAQSALLIGAMFAFLRGH
;
A
#
# COMPACT_ATOMS: atom_id res chain seq x y z
N MET A 1 -2.55 -7.57 -8.26
CA MET A 1 -3.81 -8.28 -8.60
C MET A 1 -4.58 -8.42 -7.29
N SER A 2 -5.60 -7.59 -7.09
CA SER A 2 -6.54 -7.80 -5.97
C SER A 2 -7.20 -9.15 -6.20
N LEU A 3 -7.05 -10.08 -5.26
CA LEU A 3 -7.86 -11.29 -5.26
C LEU A 3 -9.27 -10.82 -4.93
N ALA A 4 -10.05 -10.48 -5.96
CA ALA A 4 -11.48 -10.25 -5.81
C ALA A 4 -12.06 -11.59 -5.34
N ILE A 5 -12.31 -11.71 -4.04
CA ILE A 5 -13.06 -12.82 -3.49
C ILE A 5 -14.45 -12.68 -4.13
N THR A 6 -14.75 -13.50 -5.13
CA THR A 6 -16.06 -13.52 -5.78
C THR A 6 -17.08 -13.89 -4.71
N PHE A 7 -17.98 -12.97 -4.40
CA PHE A 7 -19.02 -13.20 -3.43
C PHE A 7 -20.19 -13.91 -4.10
N ASP A 8 -20.37 -15.20 -3.80
CA ASP A 8 -21.50 -15.96 -4.30
C ASP A 8 -22.77 -15.64 -3.49
N THR A 9 -23.59 -14.75 -4.04
CA THR A 9 -24.86 -14.36 -3.41
C THR A 9 -25.83 -15.53 -3.28
N HIS A 10 -25.78 -16.51 -4.17
CA HIS A 10 -26.70 -17.65 -4.15
C HIS A 10 -26.34 -18.63 -3.03
N GLU A 11 -25.05 -18.95 -2.87
CA GLU A 11 -24.60 -19.78 -1.75
C GLU A 11 -24.87 -19.12 -0.40
N LEU A 12 -24.69 -17.79 -0.28
CA LEU A 12 -25.02 -17.10 0.97
C LEU A 12 -26.51 -17.21 1.31
N VAL A 13 -27.40 -16.91 0.36
CA VAL A 13 -28.86 -17.02 0.56
C VAL A 13 -29.24 -18.44 0.99
N LYS A 14 -28.66 -19.46 0.33
CA LYS A 14 -28.89 -20.85 0.69
C LYS A 14 -28.44 -21.16 2.12
N SER A 15 -27.23 -20.73 2.51
CA SER A 15 -26.73 -20.95 3.88
C SER A 15 -27.57 -20.26 4.96
N LEU A 16 -28.07 -19.05 4.68
CA LEU A 16 -28.94 -18.31 5.60
C LEU A 16 -30.28 -19.03 5.77
N ARG A 17 -30.82 -19.57 4.68
CA ARG A 17 -32.03 -20.38 4.74
C ARG A 17 -31.84 -21.69 5.49
N ASP A 18 -30.73 -22.38 5.27
CA ASP A 18 -30.39 -23.60 6.01
C ASP A 18 -30.20 -23.31 7.51
N ALA A 19 -29.84 -22.07 7.87
CA ALA A 19 -29.79 -21.57 9.25
C ALA A 19 -31.15 -21.09 9.81
N GLY A 20 -32.24 -21.19 9.04
CA GLY A 20 -33.59 -20.87 9.49
C GLY A 20 -34.08 -19.46 9.18
N PHE A 21 -33.37 -18.68 8.36
CA PHE A 21 -33.85 -17.39 7.88
C PHE A 21 -34.93 -17.57 6.79
N GLU A 22 -35.96 -16.73 6.80
CA GLU A 22 -36.91 -16.67 5.70
C GLU A 22 -36.23 -16.15 4.42
N GLU A 23 -36.66 -16.59 3.24
CA GLU A 23 -36.11 -16.17 1.93
C GLU A 23 -35.93 -14.65 1.84
N LYS A 24 -36.95 -13.87 2.21
CA LYS A 24 -36.89 -12.40 2.19
C LYS A 24 -35.81 -11.83 3.10
N GLN A 25 -35.56 -12.45 4.25
CA GLN A 25 -34.52 -12.04 5.19
C GLN A 25 -33.13 -12.41 4.67
N ALA A 26 -32.99 -13.61 4.09
CA ALA A 26 -31.76 -14.09 3.49
C ALA A 26 -31.34 -13.20 2.30
N GLU A 27 -32.28 -12.87 1.42
CA GLU A 27 -32.07 -11.95 0.30
C GLU A 27 -31.71 -10.54 0.79
N ALA A 28 -32.45 -9.99 1.76
CA ALA A 28 -32.21 -8.65 2.29
C ALA A 28 -30.82 -8.53 2.95
N LEU A 29 -30.41 -9.53 3.73
CA LEU A 29 -29.10 -9.56 4.39
C LEU A 29 -27.97 -9.72 3.37
N THR A 30 -28.15 -10.61 2.38
CA THR A 30 -27.19 -10.80 1.27
C THR A 30 -27.01 -9.51 0.48
N LEU A 31 -28.10 -8.80 0.19
CA LEU A 31 -28.06 -7.52 -0.51
C LEU A 31 -27.37 -6.42 0.31
N ALA A 32 -27.66 -6.35 1.62
CA ALA A 32 -26.99 -5.40 2.51
C ALA A 32 -25.49 -5.65 2.57
N PHE A 33 -25.07 -6.92 2.66
CA PHE A 33 -23.66 -7.30 2.67
C PHE A 33 -22.95 -6.98 1.34
N ARG A 34 -23.61 -7.25 0.21
CA ARG A 34 -23.12 -6.88 -1.12
C ARG A 34 -22.90 -5.38 -1.24
N LYS A 35 -23.89 -4.57 -0.85
CA LYS A 35 -23.79 -3.10 -0.85
C LYS A 35 -22.67 -2.60 0.05
N ALA A 36 -22.47 -3.21 1.22
CA ALA A 36 -21.37 -2.86 2.12
C ALA A 36 -19.99 -3.18 1.53
N GLN A 37 -19.87 -4.28 0.76
CA GLN A 37 -18.64 -4.61 0.04
C GLN A 37 -18.38 -3.68 -1.15
N GLU A 38 -19.43 -3.33 -1.91
CA GLU A 38 -19.34 -2.38 -3.03
C GLU A 38 -19.02 -0.96 -2.53
N ALA A 39 -19.48 -0.60 -1.34
CA ALA A 39 -19.12 0.64 -0.65
C ALA A 39 -17.70 0.63 -0.04
N ARG A 40 -16.88 -0.40 -0.30
CA ARG A 40 -15.46 -0.35 0.07
C ARG A 40 -14.84 0.91 -0.53
N PRO A 41 -14.17 1.75 0.27
CA PRO A 41 -13.66 3.01 -0.23
C PRO A 41 -12.65 2.76 -1.36
N GLU A 42 -12.78 3.54 -2.44
CA GLU A 42 -11.87 3.53 -3.59
C GLU A 42 -10.40 3.79 -3.18
N ASN A 43 -10.20 4.40 -2.00
CA ASN A 43 -8.91 4.68 -1.38
C ASN A 43 -8.48 3.62 -0.36
N LEU A 44 -8.78 2.34 -0.58
CA LEU A 44 -8.22 1.26 0.25
C LEU A 44 -6.70 1.22 0.06
N VAL A 45 -5.95 1.83 0.98
CA VAL A 45 -4.50 1.70 1.03
C VAL A 45 -4.18 0.30 1.53
N THR A 46 -3.67 -0.55 0.65
CA THR A 46 -3.30 -1.93 1.00
C THR A 46 -1.91 -1.98 1.64
N GLN A 47 -1.61 -3.06 2.35
CA GLN A 47 -0.24 -3.29 2.85
C GLN A 47 0.80 -3.30 1.72
N GLN A 48 0.40 -3.78 0.53
CA GLN A 48 1.26 -3.78 -0.65
C GLN A 48 1.56 -2.35 -1.14
N ASP A 49 0.55 -1.47 -1.17
CA ASP A 49 0.73 -0.06 -1.53
C ASP A 49 1.67 0.66 -0.56
N LEU A 50 1.55 0.36 0.74
CA LEU A 50 2.46 0.88 1.75
C LEU A 50 3.89 0.36 1.56
N ALA A 51 4.06 -0.93 1.27
CA ALA A 51 5.37 -1.53 1.06
C ALA A 51 6.09 -0.92 -0.15
N VAL A 52 5.35 -0.66 -1.25
CA VAL A 52 5.89 0.01 -2.45
C VAL A 52 6.34 1.44 -2.12
N ARG A 53 5.47 2.25 -1.53
CA ARG A 53 5.80 3.64 -1.15
C ARG A 53 6.99 3.70 -0.19
N LEU A 54 7.09 2.74 0.74
CA LEU A 54 8.19 2.66 1.68
C LEU A 54 9.50 2.29 0.98
N ALA A 55 9.46 1.41 -0.03
CA ALA A 55 10.62 1.10 -0.85
C ALA A 55 11.08 2.31 -1.68
N GLU A 56 10.15 3.05 -2.28
CA GLU A 56 10.45 4.29 -3.03
C GLU A 56 11.13 5.33 -2.12
N LEU A 57 10.55 5.60 -0.94
CA LEU A 57 11.12 6.53 0.04
C LEU A 57 12.52 6.10 0.50
N LYS A 58 12.75 4.80 0.70
CA LYS A 58 14.08 4.28 1.03
C LYS A 58 15.09 4.55 -0.08
N VAL A 59 14.71 4.31 -1.33
CA VAL A 59 15.58 4.57 -2.49
C VAL A 59 15.91 6.05 -2.61
N ASP A 60 14.93 6.93 -2.46
CA ASP A 60 15.17 8.36 -2.54
C ASP A 60 16.05 8.87 -1.40
N LEU A 61 15.84 8.37 -0.18
CA LEU A 61 16.72 8.67 0.95
C LEU A 61 18.17 8.25 0.67
N VAL A 62 18.39 7.04 0.13
CA VAL A 62 19.72 6.55 -0.24
C VAL A 62 20.35 7.44 -1.32
N LYS A 63 19.61 7.84 -2.35
CA LYS A 63 20.10 8.75 -3.39
C LYS A 63 20.56 10.10 -2.81
N TRP A 64 19.74 10.71 -1.96
CA TRP A 64 20.10 11.98 -1.33
C TRP A 64 21.33 11.86 -0.43
N MET A 65 21.42 10.79 0.37
CA MET A 65 22.61 10.53 1.19
C MET A 65 23.86 10.34 0.32
N ALA A 66 23.77 9.56 -0.75
CA ALA A 66 24.89 9.37 -1.68
C ALA A 66 25.34 10.70 -2.30
N GLY A 67 24.40 11.55 -2.72
CA GLY A 67 24.69 12.89 -3.24
C GLY A 67 25.42 13.77 -2.21
N MET A 68 24.96 13.78 -0.95
CA MET A 68 25.63 14.51 0.13
C MET A 68 27.02 13.96 0.45
N PHE A 69 27.21 12.63 0.41
CA PHE A 69 28.52 12.00 0.57
C PHE A 69 29.51 12.40 -0.53
N ILE A 70 29.06 12.44 -1.78
CA ILE A 70 29.89 12.90 -2.90
C ILE A 70 30.25 14.38 -2.72
N ALA A 71 29.27 15.23 -2.40
CA ALA A 71 29.48 16.66 -2.21
C ALA A 71 30.49 16.96 -1.10
N GLN A 72 30.32 16.36 0.09
CA GLN A 72 31.25 16.59 1.20
C GLN A 72 32.65 16.02 0.91
N SER A 73 32.74 14.89 0.21
CA SER A 73 34.04 14.32 -0.19
C SER A 73 34.80 15.25 -1.13
N ALA A 74 34.10 15.84 -2.10
CA ALA A 74 34.69 16.82 -3.02
C ALA A 74 35.18 18.07 -2.28
N LEU A 75 34.42 18.56 -1.29
CA LEU A 75 34.83 19.69 -0.44
C LEU A 75 36.10 19.39 0.35
N LEU A 76 36.19 18.21 0.97
CA LEU A 76 37.36 17.78 1.73
C LEU A 76 38.60 17.64 0.83
N ILE A 77 38.45 17.05 -0.36
CA ILE A 77 39.54 16.91 -1.34
C ILE A 77 40.02 18.30 -1.79
N GLY A 78 39.10 19.21 -2.11
CA GLY A 78 39.43 20.57 -2.50
C GLY A 78 40.18 21.35 -1.41
N ALA A 79 39.74 21.22 -0.16
CA ALA A 79 40.39 21.85 0.99
C ALA A 79 41.81 21.30 1.19
N MET A 80 42.00 19.97 1.09
CA MET A 80 43.31 19.33 1.17
C MET A 80 44.27 19.85 0.09
N PHE A 81 43.80 19.95 -1.15
CA PHE A 81 44.63 20.45 -2.25
C PHE A 81 45.02 21.92 -2.07
N ALA A 82 44.09 22.76 -1.61
CA ALA A 82 44.37 24.16 -1.31
C ALA A 82 45.41 24.32 -0.19
N PHE A 83 45.33 23.48 0.85
CA PHE A 83 46.30 23.44 1.95
C PHE A 83 47.70 23.04 1.47
N LEU A 84 47.81 21.98 0.66
CA LEU A 84 49.09 21.50 0.11
C LEU A 84 49.77 22.50 -0.83
N ARG A 85 49.02 23.37 -1.51
CA ARG A 85 49.57 24.43 -2.39
C ARG A 85 49.97 25.70 -1.64
N GLY A 86 49.51 25.86 -0.39
CA GLY A 86 49.76 27.02 0.45
C GLY A 86 50.98 26.90 1.38
N HIS A 87 51.62 25.73 1.41
CA HIS A 87 52.90 25.45 2.06
C HIS A 87 54.00 25.28 1.01
#